data_AF-X0YKL9-F1
#
_entry.id   AF-X0YKL9-F1
#
_cell.length_a   1.000
_cell.length_b   1.000
_cell.length_c   1.000
_cell.angle_alpha   90.00
_cell.angle_beta   90.00
_cell.angle_gamma   90.00
#
_symmetry.space_group_name_H-M   'P 1'
#
loop_
_entity.id
_entity.type
_entity.pdbx_description
1 polymer ?
#
loop_
_entity_poly.entity_id
_entity_poly.type
_entity_poly.pdbx_seq_one_letter_code
_entity_poly.pdbx_strand_id
1 'polypeptide(L)'
;QYIYTNGWIIAGMQKIGAYDIANKGLEFILRFQDSTYRGFYYSFDAKAKKIDKSLMDSSSTSSAGLACLACGRIAQACAAGDFLVRLLELQPEPDRYFFSCMKPDGSLYTDVFNNEDKWDANGRKQKCLSIEDGADGLTWLIGKPTKFLTKLFVATGDQRYLEGAKKAFFFFHKIDQKAWTNYASCKTMWAGSELYRITGEEIFAETAIRILDFYCDTQTDTGAWVHTLWYKDESEQPF
;
A
#
# COMPACT_ATOMS: atom_id res chain seq x y z
N GLN A 1 10.92 -0.37 -13.85
CA GLN A 1 10.00 0.76 -13.61
C GLN A 1 8.87 0.25 -12.74
N TYR A 2 8.56 0.94 -11.64
CA TYR A 2 7.56 0.52 -10.66
C TYR A 2 6.15 0.94 -11.11
N ILE A 3 5.17 0.02 -11.12
CA ILE A 3 3.85 0.28 -11.69
C ILE A 3 2.83 0.90 -10.73
N TYR A 4 3.18 1.03 -9.45
CA TYR A 4 2.28 1.50 -8.41
C TYR A 4 1.57 2.82 -8.78
N THR A 5 2.29 3.78 -9.37
CA THR A 5 1.73 5.09 -9.73
C THR A 5 0.64 4.97 -10.80
N ASN A 6 0.73 3.98 -11.68
CA ASN A 6 -0.25 3.77 -12.76
C ASN A 6 -1.66 3.55 -12.21
N GLY A 7 -1.81 2.81 -11.11
CA GLY A 7 -3.14 2.57 -10.52
C GLY A 7 -3.82 3.86 -10.04
N TRP A 8 -3.06 4.78 -9.42
CA TRP A 8 -3.57 6.10 -9.02
C TRP A 8 -3.95 6.97 -10.22
N ILE A 9 -3.13 6.97 -11.26
CA ILE A 9 -3.42 7.70 -12.49
C ILE A 9 -4.71 7.17 -13.12
N ILE A 10 -4.87 5.87 -13.25
CA ILE A 10 -6.08 5.25 -13.84
C ILE A 10 -7.32 5.63 -13.03
N ALA A 11 -7.28 5.47 -11.71
CA ALA A 11 -8.40 5.83 -10.83
C ALA A 11 -8.74 7.33 -10.89
N GLY A 12 -7.72 8.20 -11.01
CA GLY A 12 -7.90 9.63 -11.20
C GLY A 12 -8.55 9.97 -12.54
N MET A 13 -8.05 9.39 -13.64
CA MET A 13 -8.60 9.58 -14.99
C MET A 13 -10.06 9.14 -15.07
N GLN A 14 -10.38 8.00 -14.45
CA GLN A 14 -11.76 7.52 -14.35
C GLN A 14 -12.67 8.51 -13.61
N LYS A 15 -12.18 9.14 -12.53
CA LYS A 15 -12.95 10.13 -11.74
C LYS A 15 -13.24 11.43 -12.49
N ILE A 16 -12.33 11.87 -13.37
CA ILE A 16 -12.49 13.12 -14.13
C ILE A 16 -13.15 12.93 -15.51
N GLY A 17 -13.58 11.70 -15.84
CA GLY A 17 -14.25 11.40 -17.10
C GLY A 17 -13.32 11.18 -18.30
N ALA A 18 -12.01 11.05 -18.09
CA ALA A 18 -11.03 10.74 -19.13
C ALA A 18 -11.03 9.23 -19.44
N TYR A 19 -12.18 8.70 -19.86
CA TYR A 19 -12.44 7.26 -19.94
C TYR A 19 -11.58 6.54 -20.98
N ASP A 20 -11.23 7.18 -22.09
CA ASP A 20 -10.37 6.60 -23.12
C ASP A 20 -8.94 6.36 -22.61
N ILE A 21 -8.41 7.31 -21.83
CA ILE A 21 -7.11 7.20 -21.16
C ILE A 21 -7.17 6.16 -20.03
N ALA A 22 -8.21 6.24 -19.19
CA ALA A 22 -8.42 5.30 -18.09
C ALA A 22 -8.49 3.85 -18.60
N ASN A 23 -9.25 3.60 -19.67
CA ASN A 23 -9.37 2.27 -20.27
C ASN A 23 -8.05 1.77 -20.85
N LYS A 24 -7.29 2.60 -21.58
CA LYS A 24 -5.95 2.22 -22.09
C LYS A 24 -4.98 1.88 -20.95
N GLY A 25 -4.98 2.69 -19.89
CA GLY A 25 -4.14 2.44 -18.71
C GLY A 25 -4.53 1.16 -17.97
N LEU A 26 -5.84 0.90 -17.85
CA LEU A 26 -6.37 -0.32 -17.25
C LEU A 26 -5.97 -1.58 -18.02
N GLU A 27 -6.13 -1.59 -19.35
CA GLU A 27 -5.70 -2.73 -20.17
C GLU A 27 -4.19 -2.97 -20.07
N PHE A 28 -3.39 -1.91 -19.92
CA PHE A 28 -1.96 -2.04 -19.66
C PHE A 28 -1.68 -2.68 -18.29
N ILE A 29 -2.29 -2.19 -17.21
CA ILE A 29 -1.98 -2.67 -15.85
C ILE A 29 -2.46 -4.10 -15.63
N LEU A 30 -3.57 -4.52 -16.26
CA LEU A 30 -4.10 -5.88 -16.16
C LEU A 30 -3.13 -6.95 -16.68
N ARG A 31 -2.18 -6.59 -17.57
CA ARG A 31 -1.13 -7.51 -18.03
C ARG A 31 -0.17 -7.93 -16.92
N PHE A 32 -0.11 -7.18 -15.82
CA PHE A 32 0.73 -7.46 -14.65
C PHE A 32 0.05 -8.36 -13.64
N GLN A 33 -1.26 -8.62 -13.78
CA GLN A 33 -1.95 -9.53 -12.88
C GLN A 33 -1.51 -10.97 -13.15
N ASP A 34 -1.00 -11.63 -12.12
CA ASP A 34 -0.61 -13.03 -12.19
C ASP A 34 -1.82 -13.93 -12.43
N SER A 35 -1.64 -15.02 -13.19
CA SER A 35 -2.73 -15.93 -13.53
C SER A 35 -3.10 -16.91 -12.41
N THR A 36 -2.18 -17.17 -11.49
CA THR A 36 -2.29 -18.20 -10.46
C THR A 36 -2.67 -17.61 -9.11
N TYR A 37 -1.83 -16.69 -8.61
CA TYR A 37 -1.95 -16.04 -7.32
C TYR A 37 -2.68 -14.70 -7.37
N ARG A 38 -2.93 -14.17 -8.58
CA ARG A 38 -3.77 -12.99 -8.85
C ARG A 38 -3.29 -11.66 -8.25
N GLY A 39 -2.13 -11.64 -7.61
CA GLY A 39 -1.39 -10.43 -7.29
C GLY A 39 -0.83 -9.76 -8.55
N PHE A 40 -0.31 -8.54 -8.40
CA PHE A 40 0.28 -7.81 -9.50
C PHE A 40 1.81 -7.82 -9.39
N TYR A 41 2.48 -8.23 -10.47
CA TYR A 41 3.91 -8.02 -10.64
C TYR A 41 4.19 -6.52 -10.61
N TYR A 42 5.21 -6.10 -9.85
CA TYR A 42 5.35 -4.68 -9.55
C TYR A 42 6.28 -3.92 -10.49
N SER A 43 7.06 -4.62 -11.33
CA SER A 43 8.13 -4.01 -12.13
C SER A 43 7.99 -4.29 -13.62
N PHE A 44 8.29 -3.27 -14.42
CA PHE A 44 8.44 -3.33 -15.87
C PHE A 44 9.89 -3.05 -16.27
N ASP A 45 10.52 -3.96 -16.99
CA ASP A 45 11.82 -3.74 -17.61
C ASP A 45 11.62 -2.96 -18.91
N ALA A 46 11.94 -1.66 -18.88
CA ALA A 46 11.80 -0.77 -20.02
C ALA A 46 12.80 -1.10 -21.15
N LYS A 47 13.98 -1.63 -20.83
CA LYS A 47 14.99 -1.99 -21.83
C LYS A 47 14.55 -3.24 -22.59
N ALA A 48 14.13 -4.28 -21.86
CA ALA A 48 13.64 -5.52 -22.46
C ALA A 48 12.16 -5.45 -22.88
N LYS A 49 11.48 -4.33 -22.62
CA LYS A 49 10.04 -4.10 -22.89
C LYS A 49 9.15 -5.22 -22.37
N LYS A 50 9.48 -5.77 -21.20
CA LYS A 50 8.80 -6.93 -20.61
C LYS A 50 8.43 -6.67 -19.16
N ILE A 51 7.39 -7.35 -18.70
CA ILE A 51 7.02 -7.39 -17.29
C ILE A 51 8.06 -8.26 -16.58
N ASP A 52 8.64 -7.73 -15.51
CA ASP A 52 9.47 -8.50 -14.60
C ASP A 52 8.55 -9.32 -13.70
N LYS A 53 8.56 -10.64 -13.93
CA LYS A 53 7.72 -11.60 -13.22
C LYS A 53 8.41 -12.22 -12.01
N SER A 54 9.42 -11.56 -11.44
CA SER A 54 10.16 -12.07 -10.28
C SER A 54 9.37 -11.99 -8.98
N LEU A 55 8.56 -10.94 -8.79
CA LEU A 55 7.85 -10.69 -7.53
C LEU A 55 6.54 -9.94 -7.75
N MET A 56 5.53 -10.32 -6.97
CA MET A 56 4.31 -9.55 -6.72
C MET A 56 4.45 -8.83 -5.38
N ASP A 57 3.83 -7.67 -5.21
CA ASP A 57 3.83 -6.94 -3.93
C ASP A 57 2.46 -6.43 -3.49
N SER A 58 2.35 -6.10 -2.19
CA SER A 58 1.09 -5.60 -1.62
C SER A 58 0.71 -4.22 -2.17
N SER A 59 1.70 -3.35 -2.41
CA SER A 59 1.48 -1.94 -2.78
C SER A 59 0.97 -1.78 -4.22
N SER A 60 1.60 -2.43 -5.18
CA SER A 60 1.18 -2.43 -6.59
C SER A 60 -0.11 -3.21 -6.77
N THR A 61 -0.28 -4.34 -6.07
CA THR A 61 -1.55 -5.07 -6.08
C THR A 61 -2.70 -4.21 -5.53
N SER A 62 -2.48 -3.48 -4.43
CA SER A 62 -3.49 -2.57 -3.89
C SER A 62 -3.81 -1.43 -4.84
N SER A 63 -2.80 -0.82 -5.47
CA SER A 63 -2.99 0.29 -6.41
C SER A 63 -3.72 -0.14 -7.67
N ALA A 64 -3.31 -1.28 -8.26
CA ALA A 64 -3.97 -1.84 -9.44
C ALA A 64 -5.38 -2.35 -9.11
N GLY A 65 -5.58 -2.95 -7.94
CA GLY A 65 -6.89 -3.35 -7.44
C GLY A 65 -7.84 -2.16 -7.27
N LEU A 66 -7.35 -1.03 -6.76
CA LEU A 66 -8.12 0.22 -6.69
C LEU A 66 -8.49 0.77 -8.08
N ALA A 67 -7.57 0.69 -9.05
CA ALA A 67 -7.86 1.06 -10.43
C ALA A 67 -8.93 0.14 -11.04
N CYS A 68 -8.83 -1.17 -10.82
CA CYS A 68 -9.85 -2.13 -11.24
C CYS A 68 -11.21 -1.80 -10.63
N LEU A 69 -11.24 -1.52 -9.32
CA LEU A 69 -12.46 -1.16 -8.60
C LEU A 69 -13.07 0.14 -9.14
N ALA A 70 -12.26 1.18 -9.36
CA ALA A 70 -12.71 2.47 -9.90
C ALA A 70 -13.32 2.34 -11.30
N CYS A 71 -12.78 1.43 -12.12
CA CYS A 71 -13.24 1.17 -13.49
C CYS A 71 -14.28 0.03 -13.60
N GLY A 72 -14.85 -0.43 -12.48
CA GLY A 72 -15.89 -1.47 -12.47
C GLY A 72 -15.40 -2.88 -12.81
N ARG A 73 -14.09 -3.15 -12.81
CA ARG A 73 -13.50 -4.49 -12.97
C ARG A 73 -13.51 -5.24 -11.64
N ILE A 74 -14.71 -5.51 -11.12
CA ILE A 74 -14.90 -6.07 -9.78
C ILE A 74 -14.21 -7.43 -9.62
N ALA A 75 -14.30 -8.32 -10.62
CA ALA A 75 -13.67 -9.64 -10.53
C ALA A 75 -12.13 -9.55 -10.38
N GLN A 76 -11.48 -8.66 -11.14
CA GLN A 76 -10.04 -8.44 -11.06
C GLN A 76 -9.65 -7.78 -9.73
N ALA A 77 -10.49 -6.88 -9.21
CA ALA A 77 -10.32 -6.28 -7.89
C ALA A 77 -10.45 -7.33 -6.77
N CYS A 78 -11.47 -8.21 -6.82
CA CYS A 78 -11.60 -9.33 -5.87
C CYS A 78 -10.37 -10.23 -5.90
N ALA A 79 -9.89 -10.58 -7.10
CA ALA A 79 -8.71 -11.41 -7.27
C ALA A 79 -7.44 -10.76 -6.66
N ALA A 80 -7.30 -9.44 -6.78
CA ALA A 80 -6.25 -8.68 -6.10
C ALA A 80 -6.43 -8.66 -4.56
N GLY A 81 -7.67 -8.57 -4.07
CA GLY A 81 -8.00 -8.66 -2.65
C GLY A 81 -7.67 -10.03 -2.06
N ASP A 82 -8.01 -11.11 -2.77
CA ASP A 82 -7.72 -12.48 -2.37
C ASP A 82 -6.21 -12.73 -2.25
N PHE A 83 -5.41 -12.16 -3.15
CA PHE A 83 -3.95 -12.17 -3.02
C PHE A 83 -3.48 -11.51 -1.72
N LEU A 84 -4.02 -10.34 -1.35
CA LEU A 84 -3.60 -9.62 -0.15
C LEU A 84 -4.02 -10.34 1.13
N VAL A 85 -5.23 -10.92 1.15
CA VAL A 85 -5.69 -11.76 2.26
C VAL A 85 -4.74 -12.95 2.44
N ARG A 86 -4.37 -13.63 1.34
CA ARG A 86 -3.38 -14.71 1.38
C ARG A 86 -2.02 -14.24 1.87
N LEU A 87 -1.54 -13.09 1.40
CA LEU A 87 -0.27 -12.52 1.83
C LEU A 87 -0.25 -12.25 3.35
N LEU A 88 -1.37 -11.79 3.92
CA LEU A 88 -1.54 -11.60 5.35
C LEU A 88 -1.59 -12.92 6.12
N GLU A 89 -2.21 -13.96 5.57
CA GLU A 89 -2.31 -15.29 6.19
C GLU A 89 -0.97 -16.05 6.22
N LEU A 90 -0.10 -15.80 5.25
CA LEU A 90 1.19 -16.49 5.14
C LEU A 90 2.30 -15.89 5.99
N GLN A 91 2.05 -14.79 6.72
CA GLN A 91 3.08 -14.12 7.52
C GLN A 91 3.65 -15.09 8.58
N PRO A 92 4.97 -15.36 8.58
CA PRO A 92 5.56 -16.35 9.49
C PRO A 92 5.67 -15.84 10.93
N GLU A 93 5.92 -14.54 11.10
CA GLU A 93 6.05 -13.87 12.41
C GLU A 93 5.17 -12.59 12.42
N PRO A 94 3.82 -12.74 12.37
CA PRO A 94 2.88 -11.62 12.19
C PRO A 94 2.86 -10.61 13.36
N ASP A 95 3.53 -10.93 14.45
CA ASP A 95 3.73 -10.03 15.60
C ASP A 95 5.03 -9.22 15.52
N ARG A 96 5.92 -9.51 14.55
CA ARG A 96 7.23 -8.86 14.41
C ARG A 96 7.45 -8.24 13.03
N TYR A 97 7.02 -8.93 11.98
CA TYR A 97 7.29 -8.54 10.60
C TYR A 97 6.04 -8.56 9.73
N PHE A 98 6.02 -7.67 8.75
CA PHE A 98 5.12 -7.70 7.62
C PHE A 98 5.92 -7.77 6.33
N PHE A 99 6.01 -8.97 5.75
CA PHE A 99 6.61 -9.20 4.43
C PHE A 99 5.60 -8.88 3.34
N SER A 100 5.93 -7.91 2.49
CA SER A 100 5.02 -7.30 1.53
C SER A 100 5.08 -7.91 0.12
N CYS A 101 5.96 -8.90 -0.11
CA CYS A 101 6.20 -9.48 -1.42
C CYS A 101 6.02 -11.01 -1.44
N MET A 102 5.58 -11.52 -2.60
CA MET A 102 5.39 -12.94 -2.86
C MET A 102 6.09 -13.32 -4.16
N LYS A 103 6.75 -14.48 -4.15
CA LYS A 103 7.40 -15.09 -5.31
C LYS A 103 6.36 -15.75 -6.24
N PRO A 104 6.71 -16.06 -7.50
CA PRO A 104 5.80 -16.67 -8.47
C PRO A 104 5.43 -18.11 -8.12
N ASP A 105 6.19 -18.74 -7.21
CA ASP A 105 5.88 -20.04 -6.63
C ASP A 105 4.80 -19.99 -5.54
N GLY A 106 4.38 -18.79 -5.11
CA GLY A 106 3.37 -18.56 -4.07
C GLY A 106 3.90 -18.39 -2.65
N SER A 107 5.21 -18.53 -2.45
CA SER A 107 5.82 -18.32 -1.13
C SER A 107 6.16 -16.86 -0.89
N LEU A 108 6.12 -16.42 0.37
CA LEU A 108 6.53 -15.08 0.74
C LEU A 108 8.02 -14.87 0.47
N TYR A 109 8.37 -13.66 0.07
CA TYR A 109 9.76 -13.26 -0.08
C TYR A 109 10.29 -12.75 1.25
N THR A 110 10.98 -13.64 1.99
CA THR A 110 11.48 -13.38 3.35
C THR A 110 12.99 -13.19 3.44
N ASP A 111 13.73 -13.48 2.37
CA ASP A 111 15.19 -13.28 2.28
C ASP A 111 15.50 -11.82 1.94
N VAL A 112 15.30 -10.94 2.92
CA VAL A 112 15.36 -9.48 2.76
C VAL A 112 16.33 -8.80 3.72
N PHE A 113 16.91 -9.52 4.69
CA PHE A 113 17.72 -8.94 5.78
C PHE A 113 19.18 -8.67 5.40
N ASN A 114 19.55 -8.84 4.12
CA ASN A 114 20.92 -8.66 3.65
C ASN A 114 21.27 -7.19 3.36
N ASN A 115 20.28 -6.29 3.32
CA ASN A 115 20.49 -4.86 3.10
C ASN A 115 19.43 -4.03 3.85
N GLU A 116 19.83 -3.09 4.72
CA GLU A 116 18.94 -2.21 5.49
C GLU A 116 18.70 -0.83 4.83
N ASP A 117 19.30 -0.57 3.67
CA ASP A 117 19.10 0.69 2.95
C ASP A 117 17.65 0.82 2.49
N LYS A 118 16.94 1.83 3.02
CA LYS A 118 15.56 2.13 2.63
C LYS A 118 15.43 2.69 1.22
N TRP A 119 16.51 3.09 0.56
CA TRP A 119 16.47 3.64 -0.80
C TRP A 119 16.90 2.65 -1.87
N ASP A 120 17.56 1.56 -1.48
CA ASP A 120 17.74 0.44 -2.38
C ASP A 120 16.37 -0.24 -2.60
N ALA A 121 15.97 -0.36 -3.88
CA ALA A 121 14.77 -1.06 -4.29
C ALA A 121 14.73 -2.54 -3.83
N ASN A 122 15.90 -3.12 -3.55
CA ASN A 122 16.07 -4.47 -3.01
C ASN A 122 16.36 -4.48 -1.50
N GLY A 123 16.45 -3.32 -0.85
CA GLY A 123 16.66 -3.22 0.59
C GLY A 123 15.46 -3.72 1.39
N ARG A 124 15.71 -4.21 2.59
CA ARG A 124 14.71 -4.80 3.49
C ARG A 124 13.50 -3.90 3.66
N LYS A 125 13.72 -2.60 3.95
CA LYS A 125 12.66 -1.64 4.25
C LYS A 125 11.69 -1.43 3.09
N GLN A 126 12.09 -1.72 1.84
CA GLN A 126 11.21 -1.71 0.66
C GLN A 126 10.32 -2.97 0.55
N LYS A 127 10.62 -4.03 1.30
CA LYS A 127 10.00 -5.36 1.15
C LYS A 127 9.40 -5.90 2.44
N CYS A 128 9.88 -5.45 3.60
CA CYS A 128 9.46 -5.90 4.90
C CYS A 128 9.41 -4.72 5.88
N LEU A 129 8.33 -4.63 6.63
CA LEU A 129 8.17 -3.70 7.74
C LEU A 129 8.36 -4.46 9.06
N SER A 130 9.30 -4.02 9.89
CA SER A 130 9.51 -4.50 11.26
C SER A 130 8.76 -3.64 12.25
N ILE A 131 8.35 -4.22 13.38
CA ILE A 131 7.83 -3.44 14.52
C ILE A 131 8.88 -2.48 15.09
N GLU A 132 10.16 -2.70 14.83
CA GLU A 132 11.26 -1.85 15.32
C GLU A 132 11.57 -0.67 14.37
N ASP A 133 10.94 -0.58 13.19
CA ASP A 133 11.29 0.40 12.17
C ASP A 133 10.91 1.85 12.49
N GLY A 134 10.04 2.09 13.48
CA GLY A 134 9.70 3.42 14.02
C GLY A 134 9.52 4.53 12.97
N ALA A 135 10.25 5.63 13.14
CA ALA A 135 10.20 6.80 12.24
C ALA A 135 10.76 6.54 10.83
N ASP A 136 11.59 5.52 10.65
CA ASP A 136 12.19 5.17 9.35
C ASP A 136 11.40 4.11 8.59
N GLY A 137 10.34 3.57 9.20
CA GLY A 137 9.51 2.52 8.62
C GLY A 137 8.70 3.00 7.43
N LEU A 138 8.61 2.15 6.41
CA LEU A 138 7.78 2.40 5.24
C LEU A 138 6.34 1.92 5.53
N THR A 139 5.66 2.58 6.48
CA THR A 139 4.32 2.17 6.98
C THR A 139 3.24 2.17 5.89
N TRP A 140 3.52 2.72 4.72
CA TRP A 140 2.67 2.54 3.54
C TRP A 140 2.53 1.08 3.09
N LEU A 141 3.49 0.20 3.42
CA LEU A 141 3.44 -1.23 3.09
C LEU A 141 2.20 -1.93 3.67
N ILE A 142 1.73 -1.47 4.83
CA ILE A 142 0.48 -1.92 5.48
C ILE A 142 -0.69 -0.96 5.23
N GLY A 143 -0.44 0.35 5.12
CA GLY A 143 -1.50 1.32 4.90
C GLY A 143 -2.20 1.14 3.55
N LYS A 144 -1.48 0.74 2.49
CA LYS A 144 -2.07 0.47 1.17
C LYS A 144 -2.99 -0.75 1.11
N PRO A 145 -2.57 -1.95 1.54
CA PRO A 145 -3.48 -3.09 1.55
C PRO A 145 -4.69 -2.83 2.45
N THR A 146 -4.52 -2.18 3.60
CA THR A 146 -5.65 -1.77 4.45
C THR A 146 -6.65 -0.94 3.66
N LYS A 147 -6.17 0.15 3.04
CA LYS A 147 -6.98 1.07 2.23
C LYS A 147 -7.80 0.35 1.15
N PHE A 148 -7.15 -0.51 0.39
CA PHE A 148 -7.79 -1.19 -0.73
C PHE A 148 -8.79 -2.25 -0.25
N LEU A 149 -8.42 -3.08 0.72
CA LEU A 149 -9.30 -4.10 1.29
C LEU A 149 -10.56 -3.48 1.94
N THR A 150 -10.42 -2.35 2.64
CA THR A 150 -11.56 -1.58 3.17
C THR A 150 -12.53 -1.16 2.05
N LYS A 151 -12.01 -0.65 0.93
CA LYS A 151 -12.86 -0.26 -0.22
C LYS A 151 -13.49 -1.45 -0.92
N LEU A 152 -12.75 -2.54 -1.03
CA LEU A 152 -13.24 -3.76 -1.64
C LEU A 152 -14.38 -4.36 -0.83
N PHE A 153 -14.28 -4.39 0.51
CA PHE A 153 -15.38 -4.76 1.39
C PHE A 153 -16.63 -3.92 1.13
N VAL A 154 -16.52 -2.60 1.04
CA VAL A 154 -17.69 -1.73 0.75
C VAL A 154 -18.35 -2.09 -0.58
N ALA A 155 -17.57 -2.51 -1.57
CA ALA A 155 -18.07 -2.85 -2.90
C ALA A 155 -18.69 -4.26 -2.98
N THR A 156 -18.24 -5.21 -2.15
CA THR A 156 -18.60 -6.63 -2.28
C THR A 156 -19.41 -7.18 -1.10
N GLY A 157 -19.31 -6.57 0.08
CA GLY A 157 -19.83 -7.11 1.34
C GLY A 157 -19.07 -8.33 1.87
N ASP A 158 -17.96 -8.75 1.24
CA ASP A 158 -17.22 -9.93 1.67
C ASP A 158 -16.35 -9.64 2.90
N GLN A 159 -16.75 -10.21 4.03
CA GLN A 159 -16.14 -10.00 5.34
C GLN A 159 -14.64 -10.30 5.37
N ARG A 160 -14.14 -11.21 4.52
CA ARG A 160 -12.71 -11.55 4.47
C ARG A 160 -11.84 -10.32 4.18
N TYR A 161 -12.34 -9.39 3.38
CA TYR A 161 -11.63 -8.15 3.06
C TYR A 161 -11.63 -7.17 4.25
N LEU A 162 -12.73 -7.08 5.00
CA LEU A 162 -12.76 -6.26 6.21
C LEU A 162 -11.80 -6.82 7.27
N GLU A 163 -11.80 -8.14 7.50
CA GLU A 163 -10.86 -8.77 8.44
C GLU A 163 -9.40 -8.62 8.00
N GLY A 164 -9.12 -8.77 6.70
CA GLY A 164 -7.79 -8.51 6.15
C GLY A 164 -7.35 -7.06 6.35
N ALA A 165 -8.24 -6.09 6.13
CA ALA A 165 -7.97 -4.68 6.39
C ALA A 165 -7.66 -4.45 7.88
N LYS A 166 -8.48 -4.98 8.79
CA LYS A 166 -8.25 -4.87 10.24
C LYS A 166 -6.91 -5.47 10.65
N LYS A 167 -6.55 -6.66 10.16
CA LYS A 167 -5.25 -7.29 10.43
C LYS A 167 -4.07 -6.40 10.02
N ALA A 168 -4.11 -5.86 8.80
CA ALA A 168 -3.06 -4.96 8.31
C ALA A 168 -3.02 -3.64 9.11
N PHE A 169 -4.19 -3.09 9.47
CA PHE A 169 -4.30 -1.89 10.28
C PHE A 169 -3.70 -2.08 11.68
N PHE A 170 -4.07 -3.15 12.38
CA PHE A 170 -3.59 -3.41 13.74
C PHE A 170 -2.11 -3.80 13.79
N PHE A 171 -1.49 -4.21 12.68
CA PHE A 171 -0.02 -4.31 12.63
C PHE A 171 0.64 -2.95 12.90
N PHE A 172 0.07 -1.84 12.43
CA PHE A 172 0.59 -0.49 12.71
C PHE A 172 0.71 -0.21 14.21
N HIS A 173 -0.26 -0.65 15.00
CA HIS A 173 -0.29 -0.46 16.45
C HIS A 173 0.81 -1.24 17.20
N LYS A 174 1.44 -2.22 16.55
CA LYS A 174 2.56 -2.99 17.11
C LYS A 174 3.91 -2.31 16.87
N ILE A 175 3.98 -1.36 15.93
CA ILE A 175 5.22 -0.69 15.57
C ILE A 175 5.62 0.30 16.68
N ASP A 176 6.93 0.49 16.83
CA ASP A 176 7.53 1.50 17.71
C ASP A 176 6.81 2.85 17.65
N GLN A 177 6.75 3.53 18.80
CA GLN A 177 5.97 4.78 18.97
C GLN A 177 6.41 5.89 18.01
N LYS A 178 7.63 5.85 17.45
CA LYS A 178 8.08 6.82 16.45
C LYS A 178 7.36 6.68 15.11
N ALA A 179 6.65 5.58 14.84
CA ALA A 179 5.84 5.42 13.62
C ALA A 179 4.61 6.35 13.57
N TRP A 180 4.19 6.89 14.72
CA TRP A 180 3.09 7.85 14.81
C TRP A 180 3.47 9.24 14.29
N THR A 181 4.76 9.56 14.27
CA THR A 181 5.32 10.82 13.77
C THR A 181 6.06 10.62 12.44
N ASN A 182 5.49 9.79 11.57
CA ASN A 182 6.11 9.37 10.31
C ASN A 182 5.18 9.68 9.13
N TYR A 183 5.68 10.42 8.14
CA TYR A 183 4.94 10.81 6.93
C TYR A 183 4.51 9.61 6.05
N ALA A 184 5.11 8.44 6.23
CA ALA A 184 4.64 7.21 5.58
C ALA A 184 3.24 6.79 6.05
N SER A 185 2.81 7.23 7.25
CA SER A 185 1.61 6.77 7.95
C SER A 185 0.31 7.40 7.45
N CYS A 186 0.36 8.35 6.52
CA CYS A 186 -0.83 8.95 5.88
C CYS A 186 -1.84 7.92 5.34
N LYS A 187 -1.36 6.77 4.85
CA LYS A 187 -2.25 5.74 4.28
C LYS A 187 -2.97 4.96 5.38
N THR A 188 -2.33 4.78 6.53
CA THR A 188 -2.97 4.24 7.74
C THR A 188 -4.02 5.20 8.25
N MET A 189 -3.70 6.50 8.33
CA MET A 189 -4.68 7.55 8.67
C MET A 189 -5.90 7.51 7.75
N TRP A 190 -5.67 7.48 6.44
CA TRP A 190 -6.77 7.42 5.47
C TRP A 190 -7.59 6.13 5.60
N ALA A 191 -6.94 4.99 5.85
CA ALA A 191 -7.64 3.73 6.06
C ALA A 191 -8.46 3.74 7.37
N GLY A 192 -7.93 4.29 8.46
CA GLY A 192 -8.61 4.45 9.75
C GLY A 192 -9.91 5.25 9.61
N SER A 193 -9.86 6.39 8.92
CA SER A 193 -11.07 7.20 8.67
C SER A 193 -12.17 6.42 7.93
N GLU A 194 -11.81 5.55 6.98
CA GLU A 194 -12.79 4.75 6.25
C GLU A 194 -13.28 3.54 7.04
N LEU A 195 -12.41 2.91 7.83
CA LEU A 195 -12.78 1.82 8.73
C LEU A 195 -13.76 2.32 9.79
N TYR A 196 -13.49 3.47 10.43
CA TYR A 196 -14.41 4.07 11.38
C TYR A 196 -15.80 4.33 10.76
N ARG A 197 -15.85 4.91 9.57
CA ARG A 197 -17.11 5.15 8.85
C ARG A 197 -17.90 3.86 8.61
N ILE A 198 -17.22 2.73 8.45
CA ILE A 198 -17.83 1.43 8.15
C ILE A 198 -18.26 0.69 9.42
N THR A 199 -17.43 0.70 10.46
CA THR A 199 -17.62 -0.15 11.64
C THR A 199 -18.13 0.59 12.86
N GLY A 200 -17.91 1.90 12.94
CA GLY A 200 -18.18 2.71 14.13
C GLY A 200 -17.19 2.48 15.29
N GLU A 201 -16.14 1.68 15.12
CA GLU A 201 -15.17 1.39 16.18
C GLU A 201 -14.20 2.57 16.37
N GLU A 202 -14.22 3.17 17.57
CA GLU A 202 -13.52 4.43 17.89
C GLU A 202 -12.01 4.37 17.65
N ILE A 203 -11.37 3.22 17.90
CA ILE A 203 -9.93 3.02 17.70
C ILE A 203 -9.46 3.41 16.29
N PHE A 204 -10.30 3.23 15.26
CA PHE A 204 -9.95 3.61 13.90
C PHE A 204 -9.94 5.14 13.70
N ALA A 205 -10.88 5.85 14.34
CA ALA A 205 -10.93 7.30 14.33
C ALA A 205 -9.79 7.90 15.17
N GLU A 206 -9.58 7.37 16.38
CA GLU A 206 -8.50 7.80 17.28
C GLU A 206 -7.13 7.69 16.61
N THR A 207 -6.84 6.58 15.94
CA THR A 207 -5.60 6.42 15.19
C THR A 207 -5.48 7.40 14.04
N ALA A 208 -6.56 7.66 13.31
CA ALA A 208 -6.55 8.63 12.21
C ALA A 208 -6.32 10.06 12.74
N ILE A 209 -6.99 10.44 13.84
CA ILE A 209 -6.82 11.74 14.49
C ILE A 209 -5.40 11.91 14.99
N ARG A 210 -4.84 10.92 15.70
CA ARG A 210 -3.47 11.02 16.23
C ARG A 210 -2.42 11.20 15.13
N ILE A 211 -2.58 10.53 13.99
CA ILE A 211 -1.68 10.75 12.85
C ILE A 211 -1.94 12.14 12.23
N LEU A 212 -3.20 12.57 12.12
CA LEU A 212 -3.56 13.89 11.61
C LEU A 212 -2.97 15.02 12.46
N ASP A 213 -3.02 14.90 13.78
CA ASP A 213 -2.44 15.87 14.72
C ASP A 213 -0.95 16.08 14.42
N PHE A 214 -0.20 14.99 14.17
CA PHE A 214 1.19 15.09 13.71
C PHE A 214 1.33 15.88 12.41
N TYR A 215 0.46 15.68 11.41
CA TYR A 215 0.50 16.47 10.17
C TYR A 215 0.19 17.95 10.45
N CYS A 216 -0.81 18.25 11.27
CA CYS A 216 -1.14 19.63 11.64
C CYS A 216 0.03 20.30 12.37
N ASP A 217 0.65 19.60 13.33
CA ASP A 217 1.75 20.11 14.15
C ASP A 217 3.05 20.32 13.36
N THR A 218 3.19 19.68 12.20
CA THR A 218 4.41 19.74 11.37
C THR A 218 4.25 20.50 10.06
N GLN A 219 3.08 21.09 9.83
CA GLN A 219 2.88 22.01 8.72
C GLN A 219 3.74 23.27 8.94
N THR A 220 4.50 23.68 7.92
CA THR A 220 5.32 24.89 8.00
C THR A 220 4.44 26.15 7.90
N ASP A 221 5.00 27.31 8.24
CA ASP A 221 4.30 28.60 8.12
C ASP A 221 3.87 28.94 6.68
N THR A 222 4.51 28.33 5.67
CA THR A 222 4.13 28.46 4.25
C THR A 222 2.96 27.55 3.85
N GLY A 223 2.51 26.69 4.77
CA GLY A 223 1.51 25.66 4.53
C GLY A 223 2.07 24.37 3.93
N ALA A 224 3.39 24.24 3.79
CA ALA A 224 4.04 23.05 3.24
C ALA A 224 4.24 21.95 4.31
N TRP A 225 4.58 20.74 3.85
CA TRP A 225 5.09 19.67 4.70
C TRP A 225 6.45 19.23 4.15
N VAL A 226 7.46 19.23 5.02
CA VAL A 226 8.76 18.64 4.69
C VAL A 226 8.62 17.13 4.79
N HIS A 227 8.81 16.43 3.69
CA HIS A 227 8.79 14.98 3.71
C HIS A 227 10.09 14.47 4.35
N THR A 228 10.14 14.45 5.69
CA THR A 228 11.35 14.20 6.50
C THR A 228 12.02 12.85 6.28
N LEU A 229 11.36 11.93 5.57
CA LEU A 229 12.02 10.73 5.08
C LEU A 229 13.10 11.06 4.03
N TRP A 230 12.89 12.07 3.17
CA TRP A 230 13.78 12.42 2.05
C TRP A 230 14.57 13.71 2.24
N TYR A 231 14.01 14.69 2.94
CA TYR A 231 14.56 16.04 3.03
C TYR A 231 14.71 16.46 4.48
N LYS A 232 15.78 17.18 4.82
CA LYS A 232 15.96 17.69 6.19
C LYS A 232 15.04 18.86 6.48
N ASP A 233 14.85 19.74 5.50
CA ASP A 233 14.03 20.94 5.59
C ASP A 233 13.45 21.32 4.23
N GLU A 234 12.63 22.37 4.22
CA GLU A 234 11.91 22.85 3.03
C GLU A 234 12.85 23.32 1.91
N SER A 235 14.07 23.77 2.22
CA SER A 235 15.03 24.24 1.22
C SER A 235 15.65 23.11 0.39
N GLU A 236 15.67 21.88 0.92
CA GLU A 236 16.15 20.69 0.23
C GLU A 236 15.04 20.00 -0.60
N GLN A 237 13.77 20.33 -0.37
CA GLN A 237 12.63 19.67 -1.03
C GLN A 237 12.34 20.32 -2.41
N PRO A 238 12.27 19.54 -3.50
CA PRO A 238 11.92 20.07 -4.82
C PRO A 238 10.44 20.50 -4.85
N PHE A 239 10.21 21.70 -5.37
CA PHE A 239 8.87 22.29 -5.57
C PHE A 239 8.15 21.67 -6.77
#